data_AF-A0A3D2TT66-F1
#
_entry.id   AF-A0A3D2TT66-F1
#
_cell.length_a   1.000
_cell.length_b   1.000
_cell.length_c   1.000
_cell.angle_alpha   90.00
_cell.angle_beta   90.00
_cell.angle_gamma   90.00
#
_symmetry.space_group_name_H-M   'P 1'
#
loop_
_entity.id
_entity.type
_entity.pdbx_description
1 polymer ?
#
loop_
_entity_poly.entity_id
_entity_poly.type
_entity_poly.pdbx_seq_one_letter_code
_entity_poly.pdbx_strand_id
1 'polypeptide(L)'
;MCFLQTDSFVKVVLDSCTGTSYPAINSNDLSNLEIDLPTSEDEQRRIGCFITNLDHLITLHQRQFIFCIISYVVKQSIHNSQLRTWRIMHSV
;
A
#
# COMPACT_ATOMS: atom_id res chain seq x y z
N MET A 1 -3.35 -4.91 -5.42
CA MET A 1 -4.20 -5.78 -4.55
C MET A 1 -3.95 -7.22 -4.95
N CYS A 2 -3.57 -8.06 -3.99
CA CYS A 2 -3.26 -9.47 -4.21
C CYS A 2 -4.52 -10.34 -4.02
N PHE A 3 -4.69 -11.41 -4.80
CA PHE A 3 -5.78 -12.37 -4.65
C PHE A 3 -5.97 -12.83 -3.20
N LEU A 4 -4.85 -13.06 -2.50
CA LEU A 4 -4.79 -13.49 -1.09
C LEU A 4 -5.35 -12.46 -0.09
N GLN A 5 -5.57 -11.22 -0.52
CA GLN A 5 -6.13 -10.15 0.31
C GLN A 5 -7.63 -9.94 0.08
N THR A 6 -8.24 -10.66 -0.84
CA THR A 6 -9.67 -10.53 -1.14
C THR A 6 -10.49 -11.08 0.02
N ASP A 7 -11.57 -10.38 0.40
CA ASP A 7 -12.45 -10.80 1.51
C ASP A 7 -12.98 -12.23 1.36
N SER A 8 -13.24 -12.65 0.11
CA SER A 8 -13.66 -14.02 -0.18
C SER A 8 -12.60 -15.05 0.20
N PHE A 9 -11.34 -14.82 -0.18
CA PHE A 9 -10.24 -15.73 0.15
C PHE A 9 -9.97 -15.72 1.66
N VAL A 10 -9.94 -14.54 2.27
CA VAL A 10 -9.74 -14.39 3.72
C VAL A 10 -10.82 -15.12 4.50
N LYS A 11 -12.08 -15.04 4.06
CA LYS A 11 -13.19 -15.76 4.69
C LYS A 11 -13.02 -17.27 4.59
N VAL A 12 -12.66 -17.80 3.42
CA VAL A 12 -12.41 -19.23 3.21
C VAL A 12 -11.28 -19.75 4.11
N VAL A 13 -10.21 -18.96 4.26
CA VAL A 13 -9.10 -19.28 5.18
C VAL A 13 -9.57 -19.25 6.63
N LEU A 14 -10.35 -18.23 7.04
CA LEU A 14 -10.87 -18.11 8.41
C LEU A 14 -11.84 -19.23 8.77
N ASP A 15 -12.68 -19.67 7.82
CA ASP A 15 -13.60 -20.80 8.02
C ASP A 15 -12.84 -22.13 8.21
N SER A 16 -11.60 -22.20 7.74
CA SER A 16 -10.68 -23.35 7.90
C SER A 16 -9.75 -23.21 9.12
N CYS A 17 -9.84 -22.11 9.86
CA CYS A 17 -9.04 -21.89 11.07
C CYS A 17 -9.69 -22.52 12.31
N THR A 18 -8.85 -22.85 13.28
CA THR A 18 -9.26 -23.28 14.62
C THR A 18 -9.04 -22.18 15.65
N GLY A 19 -9.94 -22.04 16.62
CA GLY A 19 -9.85 -21.04 17.69
C GLY A 19 -10.62 -19.74 17.39
N THR A 20 -11.20 -19.14 18.43
CA THR A 20 -12.08 -17.96 18.32
C THR A 20 -11.37 -16.63 18.58
N SER A 21 -10.43 -16.60 19.53
CA SER A 21 -9.69 -15.38 19.88
C SER A 21 -8.39 -15.21 19.07
N TYR A 22 -7.80 -16.30 18.61
CA TYR A 22 -6.60 -16.31 17.77
C TYR A 22 -6.73 -17.44 16.74
N PRO A 23 -7.40 -17.18 15.60
CA PRO A 23 -7.62 -18.20 14.59
C PRO A 23 -6.29 -18.69 14.02
N ALA A 24 -6.06 -20.00 14.07
CA ALA A 24 -4.87 -20.66 13.55
C ALA A 24 -5.25 -21.74 12.54
N ILE A 25 -4.63 -21.72 11.36
CA ILE A 25 -4.78 -22.75 10.33
C ILE A 25 -3.65 -23.77 10.45
N ASN A 26 -3.97 -25.06 10.37
CA ASN A 26 -2.94 -26.09 10.33
C ASN A 26 -2.39 -26.27 8.90
N SER A 27 -1.21 -26.86 8.76
CA SER A 27 -0.55 -27.00 7.46
C SER A 27 -1.35 -27.86 6.47
N ASN A 28 -2.10 -28.85 6.96
CA ASN A 28 -2.88 -29.76 6.12
C ASN A 28 -4.11 -29.06 5.53
N ASP A 29 -4.81 -28.27 6.34
CA ASP A 29 -5.96 -27.47 5.92
C ASP A 29 -5.53 -26.36 4.96
N LEU A 30 -4.37 -25.75 5.21
CA LEU A 30 -3.79 -24.78 4.28
C LEU A 30 -3.42 -25.44 2.94
N SER A 31 -2.86 -26.65 2.94
CA SER A 31 -2.51 -27.35 1.69
C SER A 31 -3.71 -27.87 0.91
N ASN A 32 -4.84 -28.11 1.59
CA ASN A 32 -6.07 -28.59 0.96
C ASN A 32 -6.98 -27.44 0.48
N LEU A 33 -6.55 -26.19 0.65
CA LEU A 33 -7.30 -25.03 0.21
C LEU A 33 -7.37 -25.00 -1.32
N GLU A 34 -8.58 -25.14 -1.86
CA GLU A 34 -8.80 -25.06 -3.30
C GLU A 34 -8.81 -23.60 -3.74
N ILE A 35 -7.96 -23.26 -4.70
CA ILE A 35 -7.88 -21.92 -5.28
C ILE A 35 -8.06 -22.00 -6.80
N ASP A 36 -8.98 -21.20 -7.31
CA ASP A 36 -9.19 -21.07 -8.73
C ASP A 36 -8.18 -20.08 -9.31
N LEU A 37 -7.20 -20.61 -10.04
CA LEU A 37 -6.21 -19.84 -10.78
C LEU A 37 -6.29 -20.16 -12.27
N PRO A 38 -5.95 -19.21 -13.16
CA PRO A 38 -5.87 -19.48 -14.58
C PRO A 38 -4.88 -20.63 -14.85
N THR A 39 -5.27 -21.66 -15.60
CA THR A 39 -4.39 -22.82 -15.84
C THR A 39 -3.16 -22.48 -16.68
N SER A 40 -3.21 -21.40 -17.45
CA SER A 40 -2.10 -20.94 -18.30
C SER A 40 -1.09 -20.13 -17.50
N GLU A 41 0.15 -20.63 -17.39
CA GLU A 41 1.25 -19.88 -16.77
C GLU A 41 1.54 -18.57 -17.50
N ASP A 42 1.42 -18.55 -18.84
CA ASP A 42 1.61 -17.34 -19.64
C ASP A 42 0.59 -16.26 -19.27
N GLU A 43 -0.67 -16.66 -19.04
CA GLU A 43 -1.72 -15.75 -18.61
C GLU A 43 -1.43 -15.20 -17.21
N GLN A 44 -1.11 -16.08 -16.26
CA GLN A 44 -0.75 -15.68 -14.90
C GLN A 44 0.41 -14.69 -14.89
N ARG A 45 1.46 -14.96 -15.69
CA ARG A 45 2.62 -14.09 -15.79
C ARG A 45 2.25 -12.72 -16.35
N ARG A 46 1.42 -12.67 -17.40
CA ARG A 46 0.98 -11.41 -18.00
C ARG A 46 0.12 -10.59 -17.05
N ILE A 47 -0.81 -11.23 -16.35
CA ILE A 47 -1.65 -10.58 -15.32
C ILE A 47 -0.76 -10.06 -14.18
N GLY A 48 0.16 -10.89 -13.69
CA GLY A 48 1.11 -10.52 -12.64
C GLY A 48 1.96 -9.30 -13.02
N CYS A 49 2.58 -9.32 -14.21
CA CYS A 49 3.36 -8.17 -14.71
C CYS A 49 2.51 -6.90 -14.83
N PHE A 50 1.27 -7.01 -15.30
CA PHE A 50 0.37 -5.87 -15.41
C PHE A 50 0.07 -5.24 -14.05
N ILE A 51 -0.31 -6.05 -13.05
CA ILE A 51 -0.60 -5.57 -11.69
C ILE A 51 0.65 -4.97 -11.04
N THR A 52 1.82 -5.60 -11.18
CA THR A 52 3.09 -5.05 -10.68
C THR A 52 3.42 -3.69 -11.28
N ASN A 53 3.20 -3.51 -12.59
CA ASN A 53 3.42 -2.23 -13.25
C ASN A 53 2.46 -1.15 -12.72
N LEU A 54 1.20 -1.50 -12.46
CA LEU A 54 0.25 -0.58 -11.83
C LEU A 54 0.67 -0.19 -10.42
N ASP A 55 1.07 -1.14 -9.58
CA ASP A 55 1.56 -0.87 -8.23
C ASP A 55 2.79 0.05 -8.26
N HIS A 56 3.71 -0.17 -9.22
CA HIS A 56 4.86 0.71 -9.40
C HIS A 56 4.45 2.13 -9.83
N LEU A 57 3.48 2.25 -10.75
CA LEU A 57 2.96 3.54 -11.19
C LEU A 57 2.29 4.30 -10.03
N ILE A 58 1.47 3.64 -9.23
CA ILE A 58 0.82 4.22 -8.04
C ILE A 58 1.88 4.68 -7.05
N THR A 59 2.87 3.83 -6.75
CA THR A 59 3.97 4.16 -5.83
C THR A 59 4.74 5.39 -6.29
N LEU A 60 5.04 5.49 -7.59
CA LEU A 60 5.72 6.63 -8.17
C LEU A 60 4.90 7.93 -7.99
N HIS A 61 3.61 7.89 -8.28
CA HIS A 61 2.72 9.05 -8.12
C HIS A 61 2.59 9.49 -6.66
N GLN A 62 2.42 8.54 -5.74
CA GLN A 62 2.37 8.84 -4.30
C GLN A 62 3.67 9.49 -3.82
N ARG A 63 4.83 8.99 -4.26
CA ARG A 63 6.12 9.56 -3.91
C ARG A 63 6.28 10.99 -4.44
N GLN A 64 5.86 11.24 -5.68
CA GLN A 64 5.86 12.59 -6.25
C GLN A 64 4.93 13.54 -5.48
N PHE A 65 3.73 13.08 -5.13
CA PHE A 65 2.77 13.86 -4.35
C PHE A 65 3.30 14.24 -2.97
N ILE A 66 3.85 13.27 -2.23
CA ILE A 66 4.49 13.49 -0.93
C ILE A 66 5.65 14.48 -1.06
N PHE A 67 6.51 14.28 -2.06
CA PHE A 67 7.64 15.18 -2.31
C PHE A 67 7.20 16.63 -2.59
N CYS A 68 6.12 16.81 -3.37
CA CYS A 68 5.55 18.12 -3.67
C CYS A 68 5.03 18.81 -2.41
N ILE A 69 4.28 18.08 -1.57
CA ILE A 69 3.76 18.60 -0.30
C ILE A 69 4.92 19.05 0.60
N ILE A 70 5.94 18.20 0.79
CA ILE A 70 7.10 18.52 1.63
C ILE A 70 7.80 19.78 1.09
N SER A 71 8.02 19.84 -0.23
CA SER A 71 8.66 21.00 -0.88
C SER A 71 7.86 22.30 -0.66
N TYR A 72 6.53 22.22 -0.74
CA TYR A 72 5.66 23.37 -0.49
C TYR A 72 5.73 23.83 0.97
N VAL A 73 5.62 22.90 1.93
CA VAL A 73 5.68 23.21 3.37
C VAL A 73 7.03 23.83 3.75
N VAL A 74 8.13 23.31 3.22
CA VAL A 74 9.48 23.86 3.45
C VAL A 74 9.58 25.28 2.91
N LYS A 75 9.11 25.54 1.68
CA LYS A 75 9.09 26.89 1.10
C LYS A 75 8.29 27.87 1.96
N GLN A 76 7.11 27.47 2.44
CA GLN A 76 6.27 28.29 3.32
C GLN A 76 6.96 28.58 4.67
N SER A 77 7.65 27.60 5.26
CA SER A 77 8.38 27.77 6.52
C SER A 77 9.55 28.75 6.39
N ILE A 78 10.29 28.67 5.28
CA ILE A 78 11.37 29.61 4.96
C ILE A 78 10.80 31.02 4.80
N HIS A 79 9.75 31.18 3.99
CA HIS A 79 9.10 32.48 3.79
C HIS A 79 8.61 33.09 5.12
N ASN A 80 7.95 32.30 5.96
CA ASN A 80 7.49 32.75 7.28
C ASN A 80 8.65 33.14 8.22
N SER A 81 9.79 32.46 8.15
CA SER A 81 10.99 32.82 8.92
C SER A 81 11.59 34.15 8.47
N GLN A 82 11.63 34.40 7.16
CA GLN A 82 12.07 35.69 6.59
C GLN A 82 11.13 36.84 6.98
N LEU A 83 9.81 36.62 6.96
CA LEU A 83 8.85 37.63 7.41
C LEU A 83 8.98 37.95 8.92
N ARG A 84 9.27 36.94 9.77
CA ARG A 84 9.50 37.17 11.20
C ARG A 84 10.76 38.00 11.45
N THR A 85 11.85 37.70 10.77
CA THR A 85 13.12 38.46 10.91
C THR A 85 12.96 39.90 10.43
N TRP A 86 12.29 40.11 9.30
CA TRP A 86 11.98 41.46 8.79
C TRP A 86 11.14 42.27 9.78
N ARG A 87 10.10 41.66 10.38
CA ARG A 87 9.26 42.33 11.38
C ARG A 87 10.05 42.74 12.64
N ILE A 88 11.04 41.94 13.06
CA ILE A 88 11.91 42.28 14.20
C ILE A 88 12.82 43.46 13.85
N MET A 89 13.41 43.49 12.65
CA MET A 89 14.30 44.56 12.21
C MET A 89 13.62 45.93 12.06
N HIS A 90 12.33 45.93 11.72
CA HIS A 90 11.54 47.16 11.55
C HIS A 90 10.72 47.56 12.79
N SER A 91 10.83 46.81 13.89
CA SER A 91 10.20 47.12 15.18
C SER A 91 11.18 47.68 16.22
N VAL A 92 12.44 47.90 15.83
CA VAL A 92 13.51 48.58 16.58
C VAL A 92 13.82 49.88 15.86
#